data_AF-A0A931UYK8-F1
#
_entry.id   AF-A0A931UYK8-F1
#
_cell.length_a   1.000
_cell.length_b   1.000
_cell.length_c   1.000
_cell.angle_alpha   90.00
_cell.angle_beta   90.00
_cell.angle_gamma   90.00
#
_symmetry.space_group_name_H-M   'P 1'
#
loop_
_entity.id
_entity.type
_entity.pdbx_description
1 polymer ?
#
loop_
_entity_poly.entity_id
_entity_poly.type
_entity_poly.pdbx_seq_one_letter_code
_entity_poly.pdbx_strand_id
1 'polypeptide(L)'
;MIRSSLLFAALSVVLLSPEARASEAEGKWVPLASLLPGVPPAAIGPGAPADEDDKAADEKKQLAKKRASLRTLHRAFGITTWVSLAATNVLGTARYANVVGFGTPRCESGSPIFGEKWGCGDGLKVQHLVSASFTTLSYATTRTIAALMPDPYGAAEGDDWTAKRLRWHRALSWVHLAGMIAMPILGLATSSAEGQARDNLATAHLVTGWTTFAAVTAAGSLMVF
;
A
#
# COMPACT_ATOMS: atom_id res chain seq x y z
N MET A 1 -32.22 21.94 -0.65
CA MET A 1 -31.08 22.39 -1.49
C MET A 1 -29.98 22.89 -0.56
N ILE A 2 -29.00 22.05 -0.23
CA ILE A 2 -27.86 22.43 0.63
C ILE A 2 -26.59 22.22 -0.19
N ARG A 3 -25.95 23.34 -0.58
CA ARG A 3 -24.60 23.37 -1.14
C ARG A 3 -23.63 23.02 0.00
N SER A 4 -23.17 21.76 0.06
CA SER A 4 -22.06 21.38 0.94
C SER A 4 -20.76 21.47 0.17
N SER A 5 -19.89 22.30 0.73
CA SER A 5 -18.62 22.76 0.22
C SER A 5 -17.65 21.62 -0.09
N LEU A 6 -17.13 21.65 -1.32
CA LEU A 6 -15.90 21.00 -1.74
C LEU A 6 -14.73 21.58 -0.94
N LEU A 7 -14.23 20.86 0.04
CA LEU A 7 -12.97 21.21 0.72
C LEU A 7 -12.38 20.01 1.45
N PHE A 8 -12.03 18.95 0.72
CA PHE A 8 -11.04 17.96 1.16
C PHE A 8 -10.50 17.21 -0.06
N ALA A 9 -9.28 17.56 -0.50
CA ALA A 9 -8.27 16.66 -1.07
C ALA A 9 -7.16 17.46 -1.79
N ALA A 10 -6.44 18.29 -1.04
CA ALA A 10 -5.09 18.70 -1.42
C ALA A 10 -4.10 17.85 -0.62
N LEU A 11 -3.96 16.58 -0.99
CA LEU A 11 -2.82 15.76 -0.59
C LEU A 11 -2.73 14.56 -1.54
N SER A 12 -1.57 14.41 -2.19
CA SER A 12 -1.14 13.23 -3.00
C SER A 12 -1.17 13.40 -4.52
N VAL A 13 -0.46 14.40 -5.04
CA VAL A 13 0.02 14.41 -6.46
C VAL A 13 1.55 14.64 -6.49
N VAL A 14 2.31 13.94 -5.64
CA VAL A 14 3.79 14.05 -5.60
C VAL A 14 4.51 12.72 -5.90
N LEU A 15 3.80 11.61 -6.16
CA LEU A 15 4.44 10.29 -6.35
C LEU A 15 4.28 9.67 -7.74
N LEU A 16 3.86 10.43 -8.74
CA LEU A 16 3.73 9.97 -10.14
C LEU A 16 4.59 10.82 -11.09
N SER A 17 5.90 10.86 -10.84
CA SER A 17 6.87 11.25 -11.86
C SER A 17 7.64 9.99 -12.30
N PRO A 18 7.28 9.36 -13.44
CA PRO A 18 7.95 8.17 -13.97
C PRO A 18 9.29 8.48 -14.65
N GLU A 19 9.66 9.76 -14.79
CA GLU A 19 10.76 10.20 -15.66
C GLU A 19 12.15 10.18 -15.00
N ALA A 20 12.26 9.83 -13.72
CA ALA A 20 13.55 9.82 -13.01
C ALA A 20 14.25 8.44 -12.94
N ARG A 21 13.85 7.45 -13.74
CA ARG A 21 14.43 6.08 -13.69
C ARG A 21 15.10 5.58 -14.97
N ALA A 22 15.28 6.42 -15.99
CA ALA A 22 15.84 5.99 -17.26
C ALA A 22 16.88 6.97 -17.83
N SER A 23 18.00 7.20 -17.13
CA SER A 23 19.21 7.75 -17.79
C SER A 23 20.55 7.49 -17.04
N GLU A 24 20.71 6.35 -16.37
CA GLU A 24 22.03 5.95 -15.83
C GLU A 24 22.29 4.46 -16.09
N ALA A 25 22.34 4.10 -17.36
CA ALA A 25 23.01 2.89 -17.81
C ALA A 25 23.71 3.27 -19.11
N GLU A 26 25.02 3.00 -19.20
CA GLU A 26 25.96 3.34 -20.30
C GLU A 26 26.92 4.53 -20.02
N GLY A 27 27.30 4.76 -18.75
CA GLY A 27 28.53 5.48 -18.42
C GLY A 27 29.66 4.48 -18.15
N LYS A 28 30.51 4.20 -19.16
CA LYS A 28 31.81 3.53 -18.94
C LYS A 28 32.63 4.42 -18.01
N TRP A 29 32.73 4.03 -16.74
CA TRP A 29 33.62 4.68 -15.79
C TRP A 29 35.06 4.48 -16.25
N VAL A 30 35.66 5.52 -16.84
CA VAL A 30 37.11 5.65 -16.93
C VAL A 30 37.55 6.25 -15.60
N PRO A 31 38.28 5.52 -14.75
CA PRO A 31 38.74 6.06 -13.48
C PRO A 31 39.63 7.28 -13.74
N LEU A 32 39.38 8.37 -13.00
CA LEU A 32 40.16 9.62 -13.08
C LEU A 32 41.68 9.40 -12.89
N ALA A 33 42.08 8.25 -12.33
CA ALA A 33 43.46 7.83 -12.15
C ALA A 33 44.25 7.67 -13.47
N SER A 34 43.60 7.51 -14.63
CA SER A 34 44.30 7.35 -15.92
C SER A 34 44.62 8.67 -16.64
N LEU A 35 44.31 9.83 -16.06
CA LEU A 35 44.49 11.15 -16.69
C LEU A 35 45.66 11.98 -16.15
N LEU A 36 46.46 11.46 -15.20
CA LEU A 36 47.59 12.20 -14.62
C LEU A 36 48.93 11.48 -14.88
N PRO A 37 49.78 12.00 -15.79
CA PRO A 37 51.16 11.54 -15.88
C PRO A 37 51.98 12.17 -14.75
N GLY A 38 52.58 11.33 -13.90
CA GLY A 38 53.75 11.73 -13.11
C GLY A 38 53.56 12.01 -11.62
N VAL A 39 52.71 11.25 -10.90
CA VAL A 39 52.82 11.21 -9.42
C VAL A 39 53.85 10.13 -9.04
N PRO A 40 54.99 10.49 -8.42
CA PRO A 40 55.94 9.50 -7.91
C PRO A 40 55.28 8.67 -6.79
N PRO A 41 55.66 7.39 -6.62
CA PRO A 41 55.13 6.52 -5.57
C PRO A 41 55.64 6.99 -4.20
N ALA A 42 54.97 7.99 -3.62
CA ALA A 42 55.21 8.44 -2.26
C ALA A 42 54.43 7.55 -1.29
N ALA A 43 55.18 6.71 -0.57
CA ALA A 43 54.88 6.16 0.75
C ALA A 43 53.46 5.61 0.99
N ILE A 44 53.26 4.34 0.62
CA ILE A 44 52.27 3.48 1.27
C ILE A 44 52.76 3.24 2.71
N GLY A 45 52.29 4.06 3.64
CA GLY A 45 52.39 3.77 5.06
C GLY A 45 51.40 2.63 5.42
N PRO A 46 51.77 1.66 6.26
CA PRO A 46 50.92 0.52 6.63
C PRO A 46 49.80 0.87 7.64
N GLY A 47 49.20 2.06 7.55
CA GLY A 47 48.31 2.62 8.58
C GLY A 47 46.83 2.81 8.20
N ALA A 48 46.42 2.54 6.95
CA ALA A 48 45.08 2.89 6.46
C ALA A 48 43.98 1.80 6.37
N PRO A 49 44.11 0.53 6.83
CA PRO A 49 43.01 -0.42 6.70
C PRO A 49 42.00 -0.41 7.87
N ALA A 50 42.37 0.07 9.06
CA ALA A 50 41.51 -0.06 10.24
C ALA A 50 40.33 0.94 10.29
N ASP A 51 40.54 2.20 9.86
CA ASP A 51 39.52 3.25 9.95
C ASP A 51 38.41 3.09 8.87
N GLU A 52 38.74 2.55 7.70
CA GLU A 52 37.74 2.30 6.64
C GLU A 52 36.82 1.10 6.97
N ASP A 53 37.38 0.03 7.55
CA ASP A 53 36.61 -1.15 7.97
C ASP A 53 35.66 -0.83 9.14
N ASP A 54 36.08 0.01 10.09
CA ASP A 54 35.26 0.45 11.22
C ASP A 54 34.07 1.33 10.76
N LYS A 55 34.30 2.26 9.83
CA LYS A 55 33.25 3.10 9.23
C LYS A 55 32.21 2.25 8.46
N ALA A 56 32.67 1.30 7.66
CA ALA A 56 31.79 0.39 6.92
C ALA A 56 30.97 -0.52 7.85
N ALA A 57 31.55 -0.97 8.96
CA ALA A 57 30.85 -1.76 9.97
C ALA A 57 29.76 -0.94 10.68
N ASP A 58 30.03 0.31 11.01
CA ASP A 58 29.07 1.20 11.67
C ASP A 58 27.92 1.62 10.76
N GLU A 59 28.18 1.89 9.48
CA GLU A 59 27.13 2.15 8.49
C GLU A 59 26.17 0.96 8.36
N LYS A 60 26.70 -0.27 8.25
CA LYS A 60 25.87 -1.49 8.20
C LYS A 60 25.00 -1.66 9.45
N LYS A 61 25.53 -1.37 10.64
CA LYS A 61 24.76 -1.40 11.90
C LYS A 61 23.63 -0.36 11.89
N GLN A 62 23.89 0.84 11.41
CA GLN A 62 22.86 1.89 11.31
C GLN A 62 21.75 1.51 10.33
N LEU A 63 22.09 0.96 9.17
CA LEU A 63 21.11 0.45 8.19
C LEU A 63 20.26 -0.68 8.77
N ALA A 64 20.87 -1.63 9.48
CA ALA A 64 20.16 -2.72 10.13
C ALA A 64 19.16 -2.21 11.19
N LYS A 65 19.57 -1.25 12.04
CA LYS A 65 18.69 -0.61 13.03
C LYS A 65 17.53 0.14 12.36
N LYS A 66 17.80 0.90 11.29
CA LYS A 66 16.78 1.63 10.53
C LYS A 66 15.76 0.66 9.90
N ARG A 67 16.22 -0.41 9.25
CA ARG A 67 15.36 -1.45 8.67
C ARG A 67 14.51 -2.13 9.74
N ALA A 68 15.08 -2.45 10.90
CA ALA A 68 14.33 -3.07 12.00
C ALA A 68 13.19 -2.16 12.52
N SER A 69 13.46 -0.86 12.68
CA SER A 69 12.45 0.12 13.09
C SER A 69 11.32 0.26 12.07
N LEU A 70 11.66 0.46 10.79
CA LEU A 70 10.67 0.57 9.71
C LEU A 70 9.85 -0.70 9.55
N ARG A 71 10.46 -1.88 9.72
CA ARG A 71 9.74 -3.16 9.70
C ARG A 71 8.68 -3.23 10.79
N THR A 72 8.97 -2.77 12.01
CA THR A 72 8.00 -2.74 13.11
C THR A 72 6.83 -1.81 12.78
N LEU A 73 7.11 -0.61 12.26
CA LEU A 73 6.07 0.33 11.85
C LEU A 73 5.22 -0.22 10.70
N HIS A 74 5.85 -0.81 9.68
CA HIS A 74 5.16 -1.43 8.55
C HIS A 74 4.21 -2.53 9.03
N ARG A 75 4.66 -3.39 9.95
CA ARG A 75 3.85 -4.43 10.59
C ARG A 75 2.62 -3.83 11.29
N ALA A 76 2.83 -2.81 12.12
CA ALA A 76 1.77 -2.19 12.92
C ALA A 76 0.70 -1.53 12.05
N PHE A 77 1.11 -0.75 11.04
CA PHE A 77 0.19 -0.15 10.08
C PHE A 77 -0.44 -1.20 9.15
N GLY A 78 0.27 -2.29 8.84
CA GLY A 78 -0.24 -3.44 8.11
C GLY A 78 -1.43 -4.09 8.82
N ILE A 79 -1.33 -4.42 10.11
CA ILE A 79 -2.47 -4.92 10.90
C ILE A 79 -3.60 -3.90 10.91
N THR A 80 -3.28 -2.63 11.19
CA THR A 80 -4.28 -1.57 11.31
C THR A 80 -5.10 -1.46 10.02
N THR A 81 -4.40 -1.52 8.88
CA THR A 81 -5.02 -1.54 7.56
C THR A 81 -5.88 -2.78 7.36
N TRP A 82 -5.37 -3.96 7.73
CA TRP A 82 -6.09 -5.22 7.58
C TRP A 82 -7.39 -5.24 8.39
N VAL A 83 -7.34 -4.88 9.68
CA VAL A 83 -8.53 -4.79 10.55
C VAL A 83 -9.52 -3.76 10.02
N SER A 84 -9.02 -2.58 9.63
CA SER A 84 -9.89 -1.52 9.11
C SER A 84 -10.55 -1.91 7.79
N LEU A 85 -9.81 -2.56 6.87
CA LEU A 85 -10.34 -3.04 5.60
C LEU A 85 -11.39 -4.13 5.81
N ALA A 86 -11.18 -5.03 6.78
CA ALA A 86 -12.20 -6.01 7.18
C ALA A 86 -13.50 -5.32 7.62
N ALA A 87 -13.39 -4.33 8.52
CA ALA A 87 -14.54 -3.54 8.97
C ALA A 87 -15.21 -2.79 7.80
N THR A 88 -14.41 -2.18 6.91
CA THR A 88 -14.90 -1.49 5.71
C THR A 88 -15.73 -2.43 4.83
N ASN A 89 -15.24 -3.66 4.59
CA ASN A 89 -15.93 -4.67 3.79
C ASN A 89 -17.21 -5.17 4.44
N VAL A 90 -17.22 -5.38 5.75
CA VAL A 90 -18.45 -5.78 6.47
C VAL A 90 -19.51 -4.69 6.38
N LEU A 91 -19.13 -3.42 6.62
CA LEU A 91 -20.03 -2.27 6.48
C LEU A 91 -20.53 -2.10 5.04
N GLY A 92 -19.64 -2.26 4.05
CA GLY A 92 -19.97 -2.19 2.63
C GLY A 92 -20.92 -3.31 2.20
N THR A 93 -20.69 -4.53 2.69
CA THR A 93 -21.55 -5.70 2.45
C THR A 93 -22.93 -5.51 3.07
N ALA A 94 -23.00 -5.03 4.32
CA ALA A 94 -24.27 -4.72 4.98
C ALA A 94 -25.05 -3.65 4.20
N ARG A 95 -24.37 -2.60 3.71
CA ARG A 95 -24.98 -1.58 2.88
C ARG A 95 -25.47 -2.15 1.56
N TYR A 96 -24.65 -2.94 0.87
CA TYR A 96 -25.00 -3.59 -0.38
C TYR A 96 -26.26 -4.45 -0.20
N ALA A 97 -26.32 -5.31 0.82
CA ALA A 97 -27.48 -6.13 1.12
C ALA A 97 -28.75 -5.28 1.37
N ASN A 98 -28.60 -4.12 2.03
CA ASN A 98 -29.72 -3.24 2.33
C ASN A 98 -30.30 -2.54 1.08
N VAL A 99 -29.45 -2.01 0.17
CA VAL A 99 -29.86 -1.08 -0.90
C VAL A 99 -29.72 -1.59 -2.33
N VAL A 100 -29.05 -2.74 -2.53
CA VAL A 100 -28.91 -3.44 -3.82
C VAL A 100 -29.46 -4.87 -3.69
N GLY A 101 -29.10 -5.55 -2.59
CA GLY A 101 -29.57 -6.90 -2.29
C GLY A 101 -28.79 -8.00 -2.99
N PHE A 102 -28.90 -9.21 -2.46
CA PHE A 102 -28.53 -10.46 -3.13
C PHE A 102 -29.79 -11.12 -3.70
N GLY A 103 -30.61 -10.32 -4.38
CA GLY A 103 -32.04 -10.56 -4.60
C GLY A 103 -32.82 -9.28 -4.25
N THR A 104 -33.98 -9.40 -3.59
CA THR A 104 -34.74 -8.23 -3.13
C THR A 104 -33.96 -7.42 -2.08
N PRO A 105 -33.76 -6.10 -2.26
CA PRO A 105 -33.09 -5.25 -1.28
C PRO A 105 -33.77 -5.31 0.11
N ARG A 106 -32.98 -5.38 1.18
CA ARG A 106 -33.56 -5.55 2.53
C ARG A 106 -34.38 -4.36 2.99
N CYS A 107 -34.03 -3.15 2.55
CA CYS A 107 -34.80 -1.93 2.84
C CYS A 107 -36.19 -1.94 2.19
N GLU A 108 -36.37 -2.66 1.08
CA GLU A 108 -37.69 -2.85 0.46
C GLU A 108 -38.47 -3.98 1.14
N SER A 109 -37.77 -5.02 1.62
CA SER A 109 -38.39 -6.15 2.33
C SER A 109 -38.80 -5.87 3.79
N GLY A 110 -38.47 -4.69 4.33
CA GLY A 110 -38.76 -4.33 5.73
C GLY A 110 -37.85 -5.00 6.79
N SER A 111 -36.73 -5.62 6.39
CA SER A 111 -35.81 -6.29 7.31
C SER A 111 -34.32 -5.86 7.17
N PRO A 112 -34.03 -4.54 7.22
CA PRO A 112 -32.67 -4.04 7.00
C PRO A 112 -31.70 -4.39 8.13
N ILE A 113 -30.45 -4.67 7.74
CA ILE A 113 -29.35 -4.83 8.69
C ILE A 113 -29.10 -3.48 9.36
N PHE A 114 -29.02 -3.47 10.70
CA PHE A 114 -28.93 -2.27 11.55
C PHE A 114 -30.17 -1.36 11.56
N GLY A 115 -31.33 -1.90 11.19
CA GLY A 115 -32.63 -1.21 11.31
C GLY A 115 -32.85 -0.13 10.24
N GLU A 116 -34.08 0.37 10.13
CA GLU A 116 -34.48 1.28 9.05
C GLU A 116 -33.72 2.61 9.10
N LYS A 117 -33.67 3.25 10.28
CA LYS A 117 -33.09 4.59 10.43
C LYS A 117 -31.60 4.64 10.08
N TRP A 118 -30.82 3.65 10.51
CA TRP A 118 -29.37 3.65 10.29
C TRP A 118 -28.97 2.86 9.05
N GLY A 119 -29.58 1.69 8.83
CA GLY A 119 -29.25 0.76 7.76
C GLY A 119 -29.73 1.20 6.38
N CYS A 120 -30.89 1.86 6.29
CA CYS A 120 -31.43 2.41 5.03
C CYS A 120 -31.14 3.91 4.87
N GLY A 121 -30.87 4.62 5.98
CA GLY A 121 -30.48 6.02 5.96
C GLY A 121 -28.99 6.25 5.64
N ASP A 122 -28.53 7.47 5.88
CA ASP A 122 -27.13 7.86 5.63
C ASP A 122 -26.13 7.29 6.66
N GLY A 123 -26.60 6.77 7.80
CA GLY A 123 -25.72 6.30 8.89
C GLY A 123 -24.71 5.25 8.43
N LEU A 124 -25.20 4.15 7.81
CA LEU A 124 -24.33 3.08 7.33
C LEU A 124 -23.42 3.53 6.16
N LYS A 125 -23.92 4.44 5.30
CA LYS A 125 -23.15 5.04 4.21
C LYS A 125 -21.98 5.87 4.75
N VAL A 126 -22.24 6.75 5.71
CA VAL A 126 -21.21 7.59 6.34
C VAL A 126 -20.21 6.72 7.09
N GLN A 127 -20.66 5.72 7.85
CA GLN A 127 -19.76 4.83 8.59
C GLN A 127 -18.85 4.03 7.65
N HIS A 128 -19.37 3.51 6.53
CA HIS A 128 -18.56 2.87 5.51
C HIS A 128 -17.54 3.83 4.90
N LEU A 129 -17.94 5.06 4.56
CA LEU A 129 -17.03 6.08 4.01
C LEU A 129 -15.90 6.45 4.98
N VAL A 130 -16.21 6.66 6.27
CA VAL A 130 -15.22 6.97 7.31
C VAL A 130 -14.23 5.82 7.47
N SER A 131 -14.74 4.58 7.57
CA SER A 131 -13.88 3.39 7.67
C SER A 131 -13.02 3.22 6.42
N ALA A 132 -13.58 3.41 5.22
CA ALA A 132 -12.82 3.34 3.96
C ALA A 132 -11.73 4.41 3.86
N SER A 133 -12.01 5.63 4.35
CA SER A 133 -11.03 6.72 4.39
C SER A 133 -9.87 6.38 5.33
N PHE A 134 -10.16 5.87 6.52
CA PHE A 134 -9.15 5.43 7.47
C PHE A 134 -8.32 4.25 6.94
N THR A 135 -8.96 3.27 6.29
CA THR A 135 -8.28 2.16 5.60
C THR A 135 -7.32 2.68 4.52
N THR A 136 -7.75 3.66 3.72
CA THR A 136 -6.93 4.22 2.63
C THR A 136 -5.70 4.93 3.18
N LEU A 137 -5.87 5.74 4.22
CA LEU A 137 -4.76 6.47 4.87
C LEU A 137 -3.75 5.51 5.51
N SER A 138 -4.23 4.56 6.31
CA SER A 138 -3.37 3.55 6.95
C SER A 138 -2.64 2.68 5.92
N TYR A 139 -3.31 2.32 4.82
CA TYR A 139 -2.68 1.61 3.71
C TYR A 139 -1.58 2.45 3.03
N ALA A 140 -1.86 3.71 2.72
CA ALA A 140 -0.89 4.62 2.10
C ALA A 140 0.35 4.79 2.99
N THR A 141 0.18 4.92 4.31
CA THR A 141 1.27 4.92 5.28
C THR A 141 2.06 3.61 5.23
N THR A 142 1.39 2.45 5.28
CA THR A 142 2.02 1.13 5.21
C THR A 142 2.88 0.99 3.95
N ARG A 143 2.36 1.41 2.79
CA ARG A 143 3.03 1.37 1.50
C ARG A 143 4.22 2.34 1.43
N THR A 144 4.09 3.52 2.00
CA THR A 144 5.17 4.52 2.07
C THR A 144 6.33 3.99 2.92
N ILE A 145 6.04 3.41 4.09
CA ILE A 145 7.06 2.78 4.93
C ILE A 145 7.74 1.64 4.16
N ALA A 146 6.98 0.85 3.40
CA ALA A 146 7.54 -0.22 2.57
C ALA A 146 8.53 0.28 1.52
N ALA A 147 8.22 1.40 0.86
CA ALA A 147 9.09 2.01 -0.15
C ALA A 147 10.38 2.60 0.45
N LEU A 148 10.36 2.99 1.73
CA LEU A 148 11.51 3.56 2.44
C LEU A 148 12.40 2.51 3.11
N MET A 149 12.01 1.23 3.12
CA MET A 149 12.81 0.17 3.74
C MET A 149 14.07 -0.15 2.90
N PRO A 150 15.29 -0.01 3.47
CA PRO A 150 16.52 -0.37 2.76
C PRO A 150 16.61 -1.88 2.50
N ASP A 151 17.13 -2.27 1.33
CA ASP A 151 17.41 -3.68 0.99
C ASP A 151 18.90 -4.01 0.78
N PRO A 152 19.72 -4.03 1.85
CA PRO A 152 21.16 -4.21 1.75
C PRO A 152 21.62 -5.63 1.40
N TYR A 153 20.70 -6.61 1.30
CA TYR A 153 21.06 -8.03 1.17
C TYR A 153 20.43 -8.74 -0.04
N GLY A 154 19.79 -8.01 -0.96
CA GLY A 154 19.17 -8.63 -2.14
C GLY A 154 18.21 -9.75 -1.77
N ALA A 155 17.39 -9.58 -0.72
CA ALA A 155 16.70 -10.68 -0.04
C ALA A 155 15.70 -11.48 -0.91
N ALA A 156 15.46 -11.03 -2.15
CA ALA A 156 14.60 -11.68 -3.13
C ALA A 156 15.34 -12.53 -4.18
N GLU A 157 16.69 -12.48 -4.22
CA GLU A 157 17.52 -13.04 -5.30
C GLU A 157 17.84 -14.54 -5.12
N GLY A 158 17.66 -15.09 -3.92
CA GLY A 158 17.87 -16.51 -3.65
C GLY A 158 16.79 -17.46 -4.21
N ASP A 159 17.09 -18.75 -4.22
CA ASP A 159 16.18 -19.84 -4.61
C ASP A 159 15.47 -20.52 -3.41
N ASP A 160 15.86 -20.15 -2.20
CA ASP A 160 15.33 -20.66 -0.94
C ASP A 160 13.84 -20.30 -0.72
N TRP A 161 13.26 -20.92 0.31
CA TRP A 161 11.87 -20.67 0.72
C TRP A 161 11.61 -19.21 1.09
N THR A 162 12.57 -18.52 1.72
CA THR A 162 12.43 -17.14 2.18
C THR A 162 12.32 -16.18 0.99
N ALA A 163 13.17 -16.36 -0.02
CA ALA A 163 13.16 -15.59 -1.25
C ALA A 163 11.88 -15.85 -2.05
N LYS A 164 11.43 -17.12 -2.15
CA LYS A 164 10.13 -17.48 -2.77
C LYS A 164 8.97 -16.76 -2.08
N ARG A 165 8.92 -16.78 -0.75
CA ARG A 165 7.89 -16.11 0.06
C ARG A 165 7.88 -14.61 -0.17
N LEU A 166 9.06 -13.98 -0.25
CA LEU A 166 9.19 -12.56 -0.51
C LEU A 166 8.72 -12.18 -1.92
N ARG A 167 9.00 -13.01 -2.94
CA ARG A 167 8.47 -12.81 -4.29
C ARG A 167 6.94 -12.90 -4.33
N TRP A 168 6.36 -13.87 -3.63
CA TRP A 168 4.89 -13.98 -3.52
C TRP A 168 4.27 -12.78 -2.82
N HIS A 169 4.85 -12.32 -1.72
CA HIS A 169 4.39 -11.10 -1.04
C HIS A 169 4.49 -9.88 -1.96
N ARG A 170 5.58 -9.73 -2.72
CA ARG A 170 5.73 -8.64 -3.70
C ARG A 170 4.68 -8.73 -4.81
N ALA A 171 4.40 -9.91 -5.34
CA ALA A 171 3.36 -10.10 -6.35
C ALA A 171 1.97 -9.74 -5.80
N LEU A 172 1.61 -10.27 -4.63
CA LEU A 172 0.35 -9.93 -3.95
C LEU A 172 0.27 -8.43 -3.61
N SER A 173 1.41 -7.77 -3.37
CA SER A 173 1.44 -6.33 -3.10
C SER A 173 0.96 -5.49 -4.27
N TRP A 174 1.19 -5.95 -5.51
CA TRP A 174 0.65 -5.30 -6.70
C TRP A 174 -0.85 -5.55 -6.86
N VAL A 175 -1.30 -6.77 -6.56
CA VAL A 175 -2.73 -7.13 -6.61
C VAL A 175 -3.53 -6.28 -5.63
N HIS A 176 -3.13 -6.24 -4.36
CA HIS A 176 -3.88 -5.45 -3.39
C HIS A 176 -3.71 -3.94 -3.61
N LEU A 177 -2.60 -3.47 -4.19
CA LEU A 177 -2.45 -2.06 -4.58
C LEU A 177 -3.45 -1.67 -5.66
N ALA A 178 -3.57 -2.47 -6.72
CA ALA A 178 -4.54 -2.23 -7.78
C ALA A 178 -5.97 -2.18 -7.21
N GLY A 179 -6.30 -3.13 -6.33
CA GLY A 179 -7.59 -3.16 -5.62
C GLY A 179 -7.85 -1.91 -4.76
N MET A 180 -6.87 -1.47 -3.97
CA MET A 180 -6.97 -0.27 -3.14
C MET A 180 -7.16 1.03 -3.95
N ILE A 181 -6.69 1.08 -5.20
CA ILE A 181 -6.92 2.19 -6.11
C ILE A 181 -8.29 2.08 -6.79
N ALA A 182 -8.67 0.86 -7.21
CA ALA A 182 -9.92 0.61 -7.90
C ALA A 182 -11.15 0.89 -7.02
N MET A 183 -11.11 0.54 -5.74
CA MET A 183 -12.25 0.69 -4.83
C MET A 183 -12.74 2.15 -4.72
N PRO A 184 -11.93 3.17 -4.40
CA PRO A 184 -12.39 4.57 -4.37
C PRO A 184 -13.02 5.02 -5.69
N ILE A 185 -12.44 4.66 -6.82
CA ILE A 185 -12.95 4.99 -8.16
C ILE A 185 -14.33 4.36 -8.37
N LEU A 186 -14.46 3.06 -8.10
CA LEU A 186 -15.73 2.35 -8.20
C LEU A 186 -16.78 2.90 -7.24
N GLY A 187 -16.38 3.33 -6.03
CA GLY A 187 -17.27 3.92 -5.04
C GLY A 187 -17.83 5.26 -5.51
N LEU A 188 -16.98 6.12 -6.08
CA LEU A 188 -17.38 7.39 -6.69
C LEU A 188 -18.29 7.15 -7.90
N ALA A 189 -17.91 6.25 -8.82
CA ALA A 189 -18.72 5.92 -10.00
C ALA A 189 -20.10 5.36 -9.62
N THR A 190 -20.17 4.51 -8.59
CA THR A 190 -21.44 4.00 -8.05
C THR A 190 -22.30 5.13 -7.49
N SER A 191 -21.70 6.15 -6.88
CA SER A 191 -22.44 7.27 -6.29
C SER A 191 -23.08 8.21 -7.32
N SER A 192 -22.56 8.23 -8.55
CA SER A 192 -23.07 9.05 -9.66
C SER A 192 -23.99 8.30 -10.63
N ALA A 193 -24.02 6.97 -10.56
CA ALA A 193 -24.81 6.14 -11.45
C ALA A 193 -26.22 5.90 -10.89
N GLU A 194 -27.16 5.58 -11.78
CA GLU A 194 -28.55 5.25 -11.44
C GLU A 194 -28.98 3.90 -12.03
N GLY A 195 -30.07 3.34 -11.51
CA GLY A 195 -30.68 2.09 -11.98
C GLY A 195 -29.69 0.91 -12.07
N GLN A 196 -29.82 0.12 -13.14
CA GLN A 196 -29.01 -1.08 -13.34
C GLN A 196 -27.49 -0.81 -13.40
N ALA A 197 -27.09 0.34 -13.94
CA ALA A 197 -25.67 0.70 -14.02
C ALA A 197 -25.08 0.89 -12.62
N ARG A 198 -25.82 1.55 -11.72
CA ARG A 198 -25.45 1.70 -10.31
C ARG A 198 -25.27 0.34 -9.64
N ASP A 199 -26.20 -0.58 -9.85
CA ASP A 199 -26.21 -1.87 -9.17
C ASP A 199 -25.08 -2.77 -9.67
N ASN A 200 -24.77 -2.73 -10.97
CA ASN A 200 -23.61 -3.40 -11.54
C ASN A 200 -22.29 -2.85 -10.97
N LEU A 201 -22.15 -1.52 -10.89
CA LEU A 201 -20.98 -0.87 -10.29
C LEU A 201 -20.84 -1.19 -8.79
N ALA A 202 -21.95 -1.18 -8.04
CA ALA A 202 -21.96 -1.56 -6.63
C ALA A 202 -21.52 -3.01 -6.43
N THR A 203 -21.94 -3.91 -7.32
CA THR A 203 -21.54 -5.32 -7.30
C THR A 203 -20.05 -5.47 -7.61
N ALA A 204 -19.55 -4.78 -8.64
CA ALA A 204 -18.13 -4.75 -8.97
C ALA A 204 -17.30 -4.19 -7.80
N HIS A 205 -17.76 -3.13 -7.15
CA HIS A 205 -17.12 -2.55 -5.96
C HIS A 205 -17.05 -3.56 -4.80
N LEU A 206 -18.15 -4.26 -4.52
CA LEU A 206 -18.21 -5.29 -3.47
C LEU A 206 -17.22 -6.44 -3.73
N VAL A 207 -17.24 -7.00 -4.94
CA VAL A 207 -16.36 -8.11 -5.34
C VAL A 207 -14.90 -7.68 -5.28
N THR A 208 -14.59 -6.47 -5.76
CA THR A 208 -13.24 -5.90 -5.71
C THR A 208 -12.79 -5.72 -4.26
N GLY A 209 -13.67 -5.28 -3.36
CA GLY A 209 -13.37 -5.12 -1.94
C GLY A 209 -12.99 -6.42 -1.24
N TRP A 210 -13.78 -7.48 -1.46
CA TRP A 210 -13.47 -8.80 -0.90
C TRP A 210 -12.22 -9.42 -1.53
N THR A 211 -12.02 -9.26 -2.83
CA THR A 211 -10.80 -9.74 -3.53
C THR A 211 -9.55 -9.03 -3.01
N THR A 212 -9.63 -7.71 -2.81
CA THR A 212 -8.53 -6.92 -2.25
C THR A 212 -8.21 -7.37 -0.84
N PHE A 213 -9.23 -7.57 -0.01
CA PHE A 213 -9.03 -8.05 1.36
C PHE A 213 -8.43 -9.45 1.42
N ALA A 214 -8.85 -10.36 0.54
CA ALA A 214 -8.22 -11.67 0.40
C ALA A 214 -6.74 -11.54 0.02
N ALA A 215 -6.40 -10.65 -0.92
CA ALA A 215 -5.01 -10.42 -1.33
C ALA A 215 -4.16 -9.81 -0.19
N VAL A 216 -4.68 -8.83 0.55
CA VAL A 216 -4.00 -8.28 1.76
C VAL A 216 -3.83 -9.37 2.81
N THR A 217 -4.86 -10.17 3.07
CA THR A 217 -4.82 -11.26 4.04
C THR A 217 -3.79 -12.31 3.66
N ALA A 218 -3.72 -12.71 2.39
CA ALA A 218 -2.72 -13.65 1.91
C ALA A 218 -1.29 -13.07 2.01
N ALA A 219 -1.09 -11.81 1.59
CA ALA A 219 0.20 -11.14 1.68
C ALA A 219 0.70 -11.00 3.12
N GLY A 220 -0.22 -10.61 4.02
CA GLY A 220 0.03 -10.49 5.46
C GLY A 220 0.30 -11.85 6.08
N SER A 221 -0.48 -12.88 5.77
CA SER A 221 -0.28 -14.24 6.30
C SER A 221 1.07 -14.85 5.91
N LEU A 222 1.59 -14.55 4.72
CA LEU A 222 2.94 -14.98 4.33
C LEU A 222 4.01 -14.37 5.24
N MET A 223 3.79 -13.16 5.76
CA MET A 223 4.72 -12.44 6.63
C MET A 223 4.31 -12.48 8.11
N VAL A 224 3.11 -13.01 8.39
CA VAL A 224 2.30 -13.04 9.62
C VAL A 224 2.32 -11.72 10.39
N PHE A 225 2.29 -10.59 9.70
CA PHE A 225 1.11 -9.79 9.34
C PHE A 225 1.61 -8.55 8.59
#